data_AF-A0A2A9KJV1-F1
#
_entry.id   AF-A0A2A9KJV1-F1
#
_cell.length_a   1.000
_cell.length_b   1.000
_cell.length_c   1.000
_cell.angle_alpha   90.00
_cell.angle_beta   90.00
_cell.angle_gamma   90.00
#
_symmetry.space_group_name_H-M   'P 1'
#
loop_
_entity.id
_entity.type
_entity.pdbx_description
1 polymer ?
#
loop_
_entity_poly.entity_id
_entity_poly.type
_entity_poly.pdbx_seq_one_letter_code
_entity_poly.pdbx_strand_id
1 'polypeptide(L)'
;MDNNQLATFLASLADMPVDKLVKLYVKTRETKAAATKVFDAQDAQFKAIMETVENHLLAAADREGVEGFRTEYGTTYAAETQKISIADDTAFETFLRAQANPFLFFERRVSSKHVKDYMDNSDGAAPPGLNIFRERCMRIRKATGEK
;
A
#
# COMPACT_ATOMS: atom_id res chain seq x y z
N MET A 1 16.26 -20.23 -7.33
CA MET A 1 16.75 -19.62 -8.57
C MET A 1 17.79 -18.62 -8.15
N ASP A 2 19.02 -18.78 -8.62
CA ASP A 2 19.97 -17.68 -8.55
C ASP A 2 19.49 -16.54 -9.50
N ASN A 3 20.01 -15.33 -9.33
CA ASN A 3 19.62 -14.17 -10.14
C ASN A 3 19.92 -14.36 -11.64
N ASN A 4 20.86 -15.24 -12.00
CA ASN A 4 21.29 -15.47 -13.37
C ASN A 4 20.29 -16.40 -14.11
N GLN A 5 19.82 -17.45 -13.45
CA GLN A 5 18.78 -18.36 -13.92
C GLN A 5 17.45 -17.63 -14.17
N LEU A 6 17.11 -16.66 -13.31
CA LEU A 6 15.91 -15.85 -13.51
C LEU A 6 16.04 -14.98 -14.77
N ALA A 7 17.19 -14.34 -14.96
CA ALA A 7 17.43 -13.51 -16.15
C ALA A 7 17.34 -14.33 -17.44
N THR A 8 17.95 -15.51 -17.47
CA THR A 8 17.84 -16.43 -18.62
C THR A 8 16.40 -16.86 -18.89
N PHE A 9 15.63 -17.17 -17.85
CA PHE A 9 14.22 -17.54 -17.99
C PHE A 9 13.38 -16.38 -18.54
N LEU A 10 13.57 -15.17 -18.02
CA LEU A 10 12.84 -13.99 -18.47
C LEU A 10 13.12 -13.68 -19.94
N ALA A 11 14.37 -13.84 -20.40
CA ALA A 11 14.71 -13.68 -21.81
C ALA A 11 13.95 -14.67 -22.71
N SER A 12 13.80 -15.93 -22.26
CA SER A 12 13.09 -16.96 -23.03
C SER A 12 11.58 -16.72 -23.18
N LEU A 13 10.99 -15.79 -22.43
CA LEU A 13 9.57 -15.47 -22.54
C LEU A 13 9.23 -14.77 -23.87
N ALA A 14 10.18 -14.04 -24.46
CA ALA A 14 9.95 -13.29 -25.70
C ALA A 14 9.54 -14.19 -26.87
N ASP A 15 10.06 -15.42 -26.90
CA ASP A 15 9.84 -16.39 -27.98
C ASP A 15 8.62 -17.30 -27.72
N MET A 16 7.92 -17.13 -26.59
CA MET A 16 6.77 -17.98 -26.26
C MET A 16 5.50 -17.56 -27.02
N PRO A 17 4.70 -18.54 -27.48
CA PRO A 17 3.34 -18.29 -27.98
C PRO A 17 2.46 -17.54 -26.98
N VAL A 18 1.57 -16.68 -27.51
CA VAL A 18 0.71 -15.79 -26.70
C VAL A 18 -0.17 -16.56 -25.72
N ASP A 19 -0.73 -17.72 -26.12
CA ASP A 19 -1.54 -18.58 -25.25
C ASP A 19 -0.72 -19.09 -24.05
N LYS A 20 0.54 -19.46 -24.28
CA LYS A 20 1.46 -19.90 -23.22
C LYS A 20 1.84 -18.74 -22.29
N LEU A 21 2.05 -17.54 -22.83
CA LEU A 21 2.31 -16.34 -22.03
C LEU A 21 1.13 -16.00 -21.12
N VAL A 22 -0.10 -16.04 -21.64
CA VAL A 22 -1.32 -15.81 -20.85
C VAL A 22 -1.46 -16.88 -19.77
N LYS A 23 -1.28 -18.16 -20.11
CA LYS A 23 -1.33 -19.28 -19.15
C LYS A 23 -0.28 -19.13 -18.06
N LEU A 24 0.96 -18.81 -18.42
CA LEU A 24 2.05 -18.59 -17.47
C LEU A 24 1.74 -17.41 -16.54
N TYR A 25 1.27 -16.28 -17.09
CA TYR A 25 0.89 -15.11 -16.29
C TYR A 25 -0.18 -15.44 -15.25
N VAL A 26 -1.26 -16.12 -15.66
CA VAL A 26 -2.35 -16.48 -14.74
C VAL A 26 -1.84 -17.40 -13.64
N LYS A 27 -1.07 -18.44 -13.99
CA LYS A 27 -0.49 -19.38 -13.00
C LYS A 27 0.45 -18.67 -12.03
N THR A 28 1.36 -17.83 -12.53
CA THR A 28 2.30 -17.08 -11.69
C THR A 28 1.56 -16.12 -10.76
N ARG A 29 0.49 -15.46 -11.23
CA ARG A 29 -0.34 -14.59 -10.39
C ARG A 29 -1.04 -15.38 -9.28
N GLU A 30 -1.61 -16.55 -9.59
CA GLU A 30 -2.26 -17.41 -8.60
C GLU A 30 -1.25 -17.92 -7.55
N THR A 31 -0.07 -18.39 -7.98
CA THR A 31 1.01 -18.80 -7.07
C THR A 31 1.48 -17.65 -6.19
N LYS A 32 1.69 -16.45 -6.77
CA LYS A 32 2.07 -15.26 -6.01
C LYS A 32 1.02 -14.93 -4.96
N ALA A 33 -0.26 -14.90 -5.33
CA ALA A 33 -1.35 -14.60 -4.40
C ALA A 33 -1.40 -15.62 -3.24
N ALA A 34 -1.22 -16.91 -3.53
CA ALA A 34 -1.16 -17.94 -2.49
C ALA A 34 0.05 -17.76 -1.56
N ALA A 35 1.23 -17.47 -2.10
CA ALA A 35 2.44 -17.20 -1.32
C ALA A 35 2.30 -15.95 -0.44
N THR A 36 1.75 -14.86 -0.99
CA THR A 36 1.46 -13.64 -0.24
C THR A 36 0.50 -13.91 0.90
N LYS A 37 -0.56 -14.71 0.68
CA LYS A 37 -1.49 -15.07 1.76
C LYS A 37 -0.81 -15.81 2.92
N VAL A 38 0.12 -16.72 2.62
CA VAL A 38 0.89 -17.43 3.66
C VAL A 38 1.83 -16.47 4.40
N PHE A 39 2.51 -15.61 3.65
CA PHE A 39 3.37 -14.58 4.23
C PHE A 39 2.58 -13.63 5.14
N ASP A 40 1.45 -13.10 4.68
CA ASP A 40 0.61 -12.19 5.46
C ASP A 40 0.11 -12.85 6.76
N ALA A 41 -0.19 -14.15 6.72
CA ALA A 41 -0.57 -14.90 7.92
C ALA A 41 0.59 -15.06 8.92
N GLN A 42 1.81 -15.31 8.43
CA GLN A 42 3.01 -15.39 9.28
C GLN A 42 3.40 -14.02 9.84
N ASP A 43 3.37 -12.99 9.00
CA ASP A 43 3.62 -11.60 9.37
C ASP A 43 2.63 -11.13 10.45
N ALA A 44 1.34 -11.50 10.34
CA ALA A 44 0.35 -11.22 11.37
C ALA A 44 0.68 -11.90 12.71
N GLN A 45 1.21 -13.13 12.71
CA GLN A 45 1.64 -13.81 13.93
C GLN A 45 2.82 -13.09 14.58
N PHE A 46 3.82 -12.68 13.80
CA PHE A 46 4.97 -11.94 14.32
C PHE A 46 4.56 -10.57 14.88
N LYS A 47 3.69 -9.84 14.17
CA LYS A 47 3.13 -8.57 14.65
C LYS A 47 2.38 -8.73 15.96
N ALA A 48 1.55 -9.77 16.10
CA ALA A 48 0.83 -10.03 17.35
C ALA A 48 1.77 -10.29 18.53
N ILE A 49 2.88 -11.03 18.31
CA ILE A 49 3.91 -11.25 19.33
C ILE A 49 4.56 -9.91 19.73
N MET A 50 4.98 -9.12 18.74
CA MET A 50 5.63 -7.83 18.98
C MET A 50 4.72 -6.86 19.73
N GLU A 51 3.48 -6.69 19.27
CA GLU A 51 2.48 -5.82 19.91
C GLU A 51 2.19 -6.26 21.35
N THR A 52 2.11 -7.57 21.60
CA THR A 52 1.92 -8.10 22.96
C THR A 52 3.10 -7.75 23.86
N VAL A 53 4.33 -7.92 23.38
CA VAL A 53 5.55 -7.55 24.12
C VAL A 53 5.61 -6.04 24.39
N GLU A 54 5.32 -5.21 23.40
CA GLU A 54 5.25 -3.75 23.53
C GLU A 54 4.24 -3.32 24.60
N ASN A 55 3.03 -3.89 24.58
CA ASN A 55 2.00 -3.60 25.58
C ASN A 55 2.42 -4.02 27.00
N HIS A 56 3.11 -5.16 27.14
CA HIS A 56 3.65 -5.58 28.43
C HIS A 56 4.75 -4.64 28.95
N LEU A 57 5.63 -4.17 28.08
CA LEU A 57 6.67 -3.22 28.42
C LEU A 57 6.07 -1.86 28.82
N LEU A 58 5.06 -1.38 28.09
CA LEU A 58 4.36 -0.15 28.43
C LEU A 58 3.69 -0.26 29.82
N ALA A 59 2.98 -1.35 30.08
CA ALA A 59 2.35 -1.58 31.38
C ALA A 59 3.38 -1.74 32.53
N ALA A 60 4.59 -2.22 32.24
CA ALA A 60 5.68 -2.25 33.21
C ALA A 60 6.24 -0.85 33.48
N ALA A 61 6.45 -0.06 32.41
CA ALA A 61 6.92 1.31 32.50
C ALA A 61 5.96 2.18 33.33
N ASP A 62 4.64 2.05 33.09
CA ASP A 62 3.59 2.74 33.85
C ASP A 62 3.61 2.37 35.34
N ARG A 63 3.86 1.09 35.65
CA ARG A 63 3.91 0.59 37.04
C ARG A 63 5.13 1.10 37.80
N GLU A 64 6.26 1.20 37.11
CA GLU A 64 7.54 1.64 37.69
C GLU A 64 7.72 3.18 37.63
N GLY A 65 6.85 3.88 36.91
CA GLY A 65 6.92 5.33 36.73
C GLY A 65 8.13 5.77 35.89
N VAL A 66 8.55 4.93 34.95
CA VAL A 66 9.68 5.18 34.04
C VAL A 66 9.20 5.36 32.60
N GLU A 67 10.00 6.03 31.77
CA GLU A 67 9.66 6.23 30.35
C GLU A 67 10.23 5.13 29.43
N GLY A 68 10.97 4.16 29.97
CA GLY A 68 11.54 3.06 29.20
C GLY A 68 12.64 2.27 29.94
N PHE A 69 13.16 1.25 29.26
CA PHE A 69 14.15 0.30 29.80
C PHE A 69 15.39 0.20 28.91
N ARG A 70 16.56 -0.04 29.52
CA ARG A 70 17.80 -0.32 28.81
C ARG A 70 18.31 -1.72 29.17
N THR A 71 18.59 -2.53 28.15
CA THR A 71 19.04 -3.92 28.28
C THR A 71 20.25 -4.16 27.39
N GLU A 72 20.90 -5.32 27.52
CA GLU A 72 21.99 -5.75 26.62
C GLU A 72 21.53 -5.98 25.18
N TYR A 73 20.24 -6.26 24.97
CA TYR A 73 19.64 -6.53 23.65
C TYR A 73 19.05 -5.28 22.98
N GLY A 74 18.87 -4.18 23.72
CA GLY A 74 18.27 -2.96 23.18
C GLY A 74 17.77 -1.97 24.23
N THR A 75 17.29 -0.82 23.76
CA THR A 75 16.65 0.22 24.57
C THR A 75 15.22 0.42 24.12
N THR A 76 14.32 0.62 25.06
CA THR A 76 12.90 0.88 24.85
C THR A 76 12.59 2.28 25.39
N TYR A 77 11.64 2.97 24.76
CA TYR A 77 11.14 4.27 25.19
C TYR A 77 9.67 4.37 24.80
N ALA A 78 8.87 5.03 25.62
CA ALA A 78 7.49 5.34 25.29
C ALA A 78 7.46 6.38 24.15
N ALA A 79 6.66 6.11 23.12
CA ALA A 79 6.46 7.01 21.99
C ALA A 79 4.97 7.18 21.70
N GLU A 80 4.54 8.42 21.50
CA GLU A 80 3.18 8.71 21.10
C GLU A 80 3.07 8.70 19.58
N THR A 81 2.18 7.85 19.05
CA THR A 81 1.80 7.87 17.64
C THR A 81 0.37 8.37 17.51
N GLN A 82 0.19 9.54 16.90
CA GLN A 82 -1.14 10.10 16.66
C GLN A 82 -1.76 9.48 15.40
N LYS A 83 -2.91 8.84 15.55
CA LYS A 83 -3.75 8.37 14.42
C LYS A 83 -4.92 9.35 14.26
N ILE A 84 -5.01 9.99 13.11
CA ILE A 84 -6.03 11.01 12.82
C ILE A 84 -7.05 10.43 11.85
N SER A 85 -8.33 10.47 12.22
CA SER A 85 -9.45 10.12 11.35
C SER A 85 -10.56 11.16 11.48
N ILE A 86 -11.33 11.37 10.41
CA ILE A 86 -12.48 12.25 10.45
C ILE A 86 -13.63 11.50 11.16
N ALA A 87 -14.11 12.05 12.28
CA ALA A 87 -15.22 11.47 13.04
C ALA A 87 -16.59 12.04 12.61
N ASP A 88 -16.61 13.31 12.19
CA ASP A 88 -17.79 14.01 11.65
C ASP A 88 -17.36 14.86 10.46
N ASP A 89 -17.76 14.45 9.27
CA ASP A 89 -17.42 15.12 8.02
C ASP A 89 -18.00 16.53 7.95
N THR A 90 -19.23 16.74 8.44
CA THR A 90 -19.94 18.03 8.32
C THR A 90 -19.31 19.06 9.25
N ALA A 91 -19.00 18.67 10.49
CA ALA A 91 -18.33 19.53 11.44
C ALA A 91 -16.92 19.89 10.96
N PHE A 92 -16.17 18.91 10.45
CA PHE A 92 -14.82 19.16 9.94
C PHE A 92 -14.83 20.04 8.69
N GLU A 93 -15.76 19.84 7.75
CA GLU A 93 -15.92 20.71 6.59
C GLU A 93 -16.25 22.15 6.98
N THR A 94 -17.16 22.33 7.95
CA THR A 94 -17.50 23.66 8.48
C THR A 94 -16.28 24.35 9.08
N PHE A 95 -15.48 23.60 9.86
CA PHE A 95 -14.21 24.08 10.40
C PHE A 95 -13.22 24.47 9.29
N LEU A 96 -13.06 23.65 8.25
CA LEU A 96 -12.15 23.90 7.13
C LEU A 96 -12.54 25.16 6.34
N ARG A 97 -13.84 25.37 6.09
CA ARG A 97 -14.35 26.55 5.38
C ARG A 97 -14.02 27.87 6.09
N ALA A 98 -13.76 27.83 7.40
CA ALA A 98 -13.32 29.00 8.18
C ALA A 98 -11.80 29.24 8.14
N GLN A 99 -11.00 28.32 7.59
CA GLN A 99 -9.55 28.44 7.55
C GLN A 99 -9.08 29.21 6.32
N ALA A 100 -8.03 30.03 6.47
CA ALA A 100 -7.43 30.76 5.35
C ALA A 100 -6.79 29.82 4.29
N ASN A 101 -6.32 28.64 4.71
CA ASN A 101 -5.76 27.64 3.82
C ASN A 101 -6.18 26.21 4.25
N PRO A 102 -7.40 25.76 3.88
CA PRO A 102 -7.92 24.46 4.30
C PRO A 102 -7.10 23.28 3.78
N PHE A 103 -6.34 23.45 2.69
CA PHE A 103 -5.55 22.39 2.10
C PHE A 103 -4.38 21.91 2.97
N LEU A 104 -3.96 22.70 3.99
CA LEU A 104 -2.90 22.31 4.92
C LEU A 104 -3.31 21.18 5.87
N PHE A 105 -4.61 20.95 6.04
CA PHE A 105 -5.13 19.85 6.85
C PHE A 105 -5.21 18.53 6.08
N PHE A 106 -4.84 18.54 4.79
CA PHE A 106 -4.85 17.36 3.93
C PHE A 106 -3.44 17.04 3.46
N GLU A 107 -3.13 15.75 3.39
CA GLU A 107 -1.98 15.29 2.64
C GLU A 107 -2.22 15.50 1.13
N ARG A 108 -1.19 15.97 0.43
CA ARG A 108 -1.29 16.26 -1.01
C ARG A 108 -1.51 14.97 -1.81
N ARG A 109 -2.74 14.75 -2.24
CA ARG A 109 -3.09 13.74 -3.23
C ARG A 109 -4.04 14.32 -4.28
N VAL A 110 -3.70 14.13 -5.54
CA VAL A 110 -4.53 14.56 -6.66
C VAL A 110 -5.60 13.50 -6.93
N SER A 111 -6.86 13.91 -7.06
CA SER A 111 -7.96 13.01 -7.42
C SER A 111 -7.86 12.58 -8.88
N SER A 112 -7.47 11.32 -9.12
CA SER A 112 -7.39 10.76 -10.47
C SER A 112 -8.73 10.80 -11.21
N LYS A 113 -9.84 10.62 -10.47
CA LYS A 113 -11.19 10.76 -11.01
C LYS A 113 -11.43 12.16 -11.54
N HIS A 114 -11.21 13.20 -10.74
CA HIS A 114 -11.45 14.58 -11.17
C HIS A 114 -10.50 15.03 -12.29
N VAL A 115 -9.25 14.57 -12.27
CA VAL A 115 -8.31 14.83 -13.37
C VAL A 115 -8.80 14.17 -14.66
N LYS A 116 -9.29 12.92 -14.60
CA LYS A 116 -9.88 12.24 -15.75
C LYS A 116 -11.12 12.97 -16.25
N ASP A 117 -12.04 13.30 -15.35
CA ASP A 117 -13.27 14.00 -15.69
C ASP A 117 -12.95 15.37 -16.34
N TYR A 118 -11.94 16.10 -15.85
CA TYR A 118 -11.47 17.34 -16.49
C TYR A 118 -10.94 17.09 -17.91
N MET A 119 -10.04 16.11 -18.09
CA MET A 119 -9.46 15.80 -19.39
C MET A 119 -10.53 15.38 -20.41
N ASP A 120 -11.50 14.56 -19.99
CA ASP A 120 -12.58 14.08 -20.85
C ASP A 120 -13.47 15.25 -21.35
N ASN A 121 -13.56 16.34 -20.57
CA ASN A 121 -14.30 17.56 -20.92
C ASN A 121 -13.43 18.67 -21.55
N SER A 122 -12.12 18.45 -21.68
CA SER A 122 -11.14 19.46 -22.16
C SER A 122 -10.33 18.94 -23.34
N ASP A 123 -10.93 18.12 -24.22
CA ASP A 123 -10.29 17.51 -25.39
C ASP A 123 -8.97 16.77 -25.07
N GLY A 124 -8.89 16.18 -23.86
CA GLY A 124 -7.73 15.45 -23.39
C GLY A 124 -6.61 16.31 -22.81
N ALA A 125 -6.79 17.63 -22.71
CA ALA A 125 -5.82 18.55 -22.10
C ALA A 125 -5.67 18.29 -20.60
N ALA A 126 -4.42 18.20 -20.13
CA ALA A 126 -4.12 18.00 -18.72
C ALA A 126 -4.43 19.25 -17.88
N PRO A 127 -4.91 19.11 -16.62
CA PRO A 127 -4.94 20.22 -15.70
C PRO A 127 -3.55 20.84 -15.53
N PRO A 128 -3.42 22.18 -15.49
CA PRO A 128 -2.15 22.86 -15.29
C PRO A 128 -1.40 22.36 -14.05
N GLY A 129 -0.08 22.20 -14.16
CA GLY A 129 0.79 21.80 -13.05
C GLY A 129 0.83 20.29 -12.76
N LEU A 130 0.14 19.45 -13.56
CA LEU A 130 0.22 18.00 -13.46
C LEU A 130 1.01 17.38 -14.62
N ASN A 131 1.95 16.50 -14.27
CA ASN A 131 2.56 15.59 -15.24
C ASN A 131 1.72 14.32 -15.34
N ILE A 132 1.13 14.07 -16.51
CA ILE A 132 0.30 12.89 -16.74
C ILE A 132 1.06 11.89 -17.61
N PHE A 133 1.41 10.75 -17.03
CA PHE A 133 2.00 9.63 -17.75
C PHE A 133 0.91 8.64 -18.16
N ARG A 134 0.89 8.25 -19.43
CA ARG A 134 -0.04 7.25 -19.96
C ARG A 134 0.75 6.03 -20.40
N GLU A 135 0.55 4.91 -19.70
CA GLU A 135 1.14 3.63 -20.06
C GLU A 135 0.09 2.73 -20.70
N ARG A 136 0.39 2.21 -21.89
CA ARG A 136 -0.44 1.19 -22.54
C ARG A 136 -0.04 -0.19 -21.99
N CYS A 137 -0.88 -0.75 -21.15
CA CYS A 137 -0.67 -2.08 -20.55
C CYS A 137 -1.70 -3.10 -21.05
N MET A 138 -1.30 -4.36 -21.16
CA MET A 138 -2.22 -5.48 -21.39
C MET A 138 -2.84 -5.92 -20.07
N ARG A 139 -4.17 -6.00 -20.01
CA ARG A 139 -4.90 -6.50 -18.83
C ARG A 139 -5.27 -7.96 -19.05
N ILE A 140 -4.56 -8.86 -18.38
CA ILE A 140 -4.78 -10.31 -18.51
C ILE A 140 -5.73 -10.80 -17.40
N ARG A 141 -6.90 -11.29 -17.81
CA ARG A 141 -7.88 -11.92 -16.91
C ARG A 141 -7.96 -13.42 -17.20
N LYS A 142 -8.33 -14.20 -16.19
CA LYS A 142 -8.67 -15.61 -16.40
C LYS A 142 -9.93 -15.65 -17.27
N ALA A 143 -9.97 -16.55 -18.25
CA ALA A 143 -11.17 -16.72 -19.05
C ALA A 143 -12.34 -17.12 -18.14
N THR A 144 -13.47 -16.43 -18.26
CA THR A 144 -14.74 -16.86 -17.67
C THR A 144 -15.35 -17.85 -18.65
N GLY A 145 -14.96 -19.11 -18.57
CA GLY A 145 -15.53 -20.20 -19.37
C GLY A 145 -16.28 -21.17 -18.47
N GLU A 146 -17.58 -21.36 -18.74
CA GLU A 146 -18.30 -22.58 -18.37
C GLU A 146 -17.51 -23.81 -18.85
N LYS A 147 -17.51 -24.82 -17.97
CA LYS A 147 -17.02 -26.21 -18.12
C LYS A 147 -16.26 -26.59 -19.40
#